data_AF-Q4BYE4-F1
#
_entry.id   AF-Q4BYE4-F1
#
_cell.length_a   1.000
_cell.length_b   1.000
_cell.length_c   1.000
_cell.angle_alpha   90.00
_cell.angle_beta   90.00
_cell.angle_gamma   90.00
#
_symmetry.space_group_name_H-M   'P 1'
#
loop_
_entity.id
_entity.type
_entity.pdbx_description
1 polymer ?
#
loop_
_entity_poly.entity_id
_entity_poly.type
_entity_poly.pdbx_seq_one_letter_code
_entity_poly.pdbx_strand_id
1 'polypeptide(L)'
;MTILESIGVEEKPLANEQFEYKFPGEEKWKKSYLTFQGRVNGLNLNLKEQSIKIPPNLSILCTMNTSDNSIYFMDSAFKRRWDWEFINWDKTKPPKVNYGKEQNGTLDEQEWFDFIKKLNDFIKSNHASIRGIEDKQIGEYFIKERPVTSTQIQNKLMFFMWDSVFNRDKKPLVNLLQVNKDKLVTFGDFTKLHNIFVNKIMSYN
;
A
#
# COMPACT_ATOMS: atom_id res chain seq x y z
N MET A 1 9.76 21.46 -18.76
CA MET A 1 9.79 21.91 -17.37
C MET A 1 10.92 21.20 -16.66
N THR A 2 12.02 21.90 -16.35
CA THR A 2 13.17 21.33 -15.65
C THR A 2 12.86 21.17 -14.16
N ILE A 3 13.62 20.33 -13.44
CA ILE A 3 13.48 20.22 -11.97
C ILE A 3 13.72 21.58 -11.27
N LEU A 4 14.56 22.42 -11.89
CA LEU A 4 14.90 23.77 -11.43
C LEU A 4 13.71 24.71 -11.58
N GLU A 5 13.06 24.72 -12.75
CA GLU A 5 11.82 25.49 -12.97
C GLU A 5 10.71 25.09 -11.98
N SER A 6 10.56 23.79 -11.68
CA SER A 6 9.56 23.27 -10.74
C SER A 6 9.78 23.73 -9.29
N ILE A 7 11.02 24.01 -8.90
CA ILE A 7 11.35 24.61 -7.58
C ILE A 7 11.43 26.14 -7.64
N GLY A 8 11.00 26.74 -8.76
CA GLY A 8 10.96 28.18 -8.99
C GLY A 8 12.32 28.82 -9.28
N VAL A 9 13.35 28.03 -9.58
CA VAL A 9 14.64 28.57 -10.03
C VAL A 9 14.47 29.11 -11.46
N GLU A 10 14.78 30.39 -11.63
CA GLU A 10 14.80 31.01 -12.95
C GLU A 10 16.12 30.69 -13.65
N GLU A 11 16.05 30.37 -14.94
CA GLU A 11 17.19 30.08 -15.80
C GLU A 11 17.32 31.17 -16.87
N LYS A 12 18.54 31.70 -17.05
CA LYS A 12 18.86 32.70 -18.07
C LYS A 12 19.99 32.19 -18.98
N PRO A 13 19.74 31.96 -20.27
CA PRO A 13 20.77 31.54 -21.21
C PRO A 13 21.77 32.68 -21.49
N LEU A 14 23.03 32.32 -21.64
CA LEU A 14 24.16 33.18 -22.01
C LEU A 14 24.80 32.68 -23.32
N ALA A 15 25.74 33.45 -23.86
CA ALA A 15 26.54 33.02 -25.00
C ALA A 15 27.35 31.75 -24.67
N ASN A 16 27.63 30.92 -25.69
CA ASN A 16 28.41 29.68 -25.59
C ASN A 16 27.78 28.59 -24.71
N GLU A 17 26.46 28.40 -24.79
CA GLU A 17 25.73 27.34 -24.05
C GLU A 17 25.86 27.42 -22.52
N GLN A 18 26.17 28.61 -21.99
CA GLN A 18 26.23 28.86 -20.55
C GLN A 18 24.87 29.32 -20.02
N PHE A 19 24.63 29.08 -18.73
CA PHE A 19 23.41 29.49 -18.05
C PHE A 19 23.73 30.20 -16.74
N GLU A 20 22.89 31.17 -16.40
CA GLU A 20 22.80 31.78 -15.09
C GLU A 20 21.49 31.37 -14.42
N TYR A 21 21.53 31.16 -13.11
CA TYR A 21 20.42 30.65 -12.32
C TYR A 21 20.11 31.59 -11.15
N LYS A 22 18.83 31.74 -10.81
CA LYS A 22 18.37 32.57 -9.70
C LYS A 22 17.35 31.81 -8.85
N PHE A 23 17.63 31.64 -7.55
CA PHE A 23 16.70 30.97 -6.64
C PHE A 23 15.51 31.89 -6.31
N PRO A 24 14.31 31.36 -6.02
CA PRO A 24 13.17 32.16 -5.61
C PRO A 24 13.51 33.18 -4.50
N GLY A 25 13.19 34.45 -4.74
CA GLY A 25 13.41 35.54 -3.78
C GLY A 25 14.83 36.12 -3.76
N GLU A 26 15.74 35.68 -4.62
CA GLU A 26 17.08 36.28 -4.74
C GLU A 26 17.17 37.27 -5.92
N GLU A 27 17.97 38.33 -5.74
CA GLU A 27 18.29 39.30 -6.80
C GLU A 27 19.51 38.88 -7.63
N LYS A 28 20.42 38.08 -7.06
CA LYS A 28 21.71 37.76 -7.66
C LYS A 28 21.66 36.46 -8.46
N TRP A 29 22.15 36.53 -9.69
CA TRP A 29 22.34 35.37 -10.55
C TRP A 29 23.62 34.60 -10.19
N LYS A 30 23.57 33.27 -10.32
CA LYS A 30 24.68 32.34 -10.07
C LYS A 30 24.96 31.53 -11.33
N LYS A 31 26.24 31.34 -11.67
CA LYS A 31 26.67 30.57 -12.85
C LYS A 31 26.58 29.05 -12.69
N SER A 32 26.34 28.56 -11.47
CA SER A 32 26.23 27.12 -11.18
C SER A 32 25.05 26.84 -10.28
N TYR A 33 24.09 26.08 -10.79
CA TYR A 33 22.90 25.67 -10.04
C TYR A 33 23.24 24.71 -8.87
N LEU A 34 24.40 24.04 -8.91
CA LEU A 34 24.88 23.17 -7.82
C LEU A 34 25.12 23.94 -6.53
N THR A 35 25.30 25.28 -6.60
CA THR A 35 25.38 26.13 -5.41
C THR A 35 24.11 26.12 -4.56
N PHE A 36 22.97 25.73 -5.15
CA PHE A 36 21.70 25.58 -4.44
C PHE A 36 21.53 24.22 -3.75
N GLN A 37 22.42 23.25 -3.97
CA GLN A 37 22.30 21.89 -3.43
C GLN A 37 22.09 21.90 -1.91
N GLY A 38 22.89 22.67 -1.18
CA GLY A 38 22.76 22.79 0.28
C GLY A 38 21.39 23.31 0.75
N ARG A 39 20.72 24.12 -0.08
CA ARG A 39 19.41 24.71 0.23
C ARG A 39 18.26 23.74 -0.01
N VAL A 40 18.40 22.87 -1.01
CA VAL A 40 17.40 21.84 -1.35
C VAL A 40 17.66 20.49 -0.69
N ASN A 41 18.75 20.37 0.11
CA ASN A 41 19.06 19.16 0.86
C ASN A 41 17.90 18.70 1.76
N GLY A 42 17.15 19.63 2.35
CA GLY A 42 15.97 19.30 3.16
C GLY A 42 14.82 18.63 2.37
N LEU A 43 14.84 18.74 1.04
CA LEU A 43 13.88 18.12 0.13
C LEU A 43 14.39 16.80 -0.46
N ASN A 44 15.57 16.32 -0.05
CA ASN A 44 16.23 15.14 -0.62
C ASN A 44 16.32 15.17 -2.16
N LEU A 45 16.54 16.36 -2.72
CA LEU A 45 16.78 16.57 -4.15
C LEU A 45 18.28 16.50 -4.45
N ASN A 46 18.68 15.68 -5.42
CA ASN A 46 20.03 15.72 -5.98
C ASN A 46 19.99 16.46 -7.32
N LEU A 47 20.48 17.70 -7.34
CA LEU A 47 20.45 18.53 -8.53
C LEU A 47 21.42 18.03 -9.61
N LYS A 48 22.53 17.39 -9.23
CA LYS A 48 23.51 16.83 -10.17
C LYS A 48 22.94 15.64 -10.94
N GLU A 49 22.27 14.73 -10.22
CA GLU A 49 21.64 13.53 -10.79
C GLU A 49 20.21 13.79 -11.26
N GLN A 50 19.67 15.00 -11.04
CA GLN A 50 18.27 15.37 -11.28
C GLN A 50 17.27 14.38 -10.64
N SER A 51 17.61 13.89 -9.45
CA SER A 51 16.82 12.87 -8.75
C SER A 51 16.10 13.44 -7.52
N ILE A 52 14.90 12.93 -7.26
CA ILE A 52 14.08 13.26 -6.09
C ILE A 52 13.84 11.99 -5.28
N LYS A 53 13.87 12.11 -3.95
CA LYS A 53 13.48 11.04 -3.03
C LYS A 53 12.46 11.57 -2.04
N ILE A 54 11.45 10.76 -1.75
CA ILE A 54 10.51 11.05 -0.66
C ILE A 54 11.29 10.98 0.66
N PRO A 55 11.29 12.04 1.49
CA PRO A 55 12.06 12.03 2.72
C PRO A 55 11.37 11.16 3.79
N PRO A 56 12.15 10.48 4.66
CA PRO A 56 11.61 9.50 5.61
C PRO A 56 10.72 10.11 6.70
N ASN A 57 10.78 11.43 6.90
CA ASN A 57 9.96 12.17 7.85
C ASN A 57 8.67 12.77 7.23
N LEU A 58 8.39 12.48 5.96
CA LEU A 58 7.11 12.84 5.33
C LEU A 58 6.12 11.69 5.49
N SER A 59 5.05 11.93 6.26
CA SER A 59 3.90 11.04 6.36
C SER A 59 2.74 11.64 5.58
N ILE A 60 2.11 10.83 4.71
CA ILE A 60 0.92 11.23 3.98
C ILE A 60 -0.27 10.48 4.59
N LEU A 61 -1.22 11.23 5.14
CA LEU A 61 -2.48 10.71 5.66
C LEU A 61 -3.62 11.22 4.77
N CYS A 62 -4.46 10.30 4.31
CA CYS A 62 -5.61 10.62 3.47
C CYS A 62 -6.84 9.85 3.93
N THR A 63 -8.02 10.44 3.73
CA THR A 63 -9.31 9.76 3.87
C THR A 63 -9.90 9.52 2.50
N MET A 64 -10.68 8.45 2.37
CA MET A 64 -11.27 8.06 1.09
C MET A 64 -12.70 7.57 1.32
N ASN A 65 -13.64 8.11 0.55
CA ASN A 65 -15.02 7.64 0.56
C ASN A 65 -15.19 6.45 -0.38
N THR A 66 -15.26 5.23 0.14
CA THR A 66 -15.35 4.00 -0.66
C THR A 66 -16.64 3.86 -1.50
N SER A 67 -17.60 4.77 -1.36
CA SER A 67 -18.84 4.78 -2.15
C SER A 67 -18.65 5.38 -3.55
N ASP A 68 -17.54 6.09 -3.78
CA ASP A 68 -17.31 6.77 -5.06
C ASP A 68 -16.78 5.83 -6.13
N ASN A 69 -17.39 5.89 -7.32
CA ASN A 69 -17.03 5.04 -8.46
C ASN A 69 -15.58 5.23 -8.95
N SER A 70 -14.98 6.39 -8.69
CA SER A 70 -13.61 6.71 -9.10
C SER A 70 -12.57 5.78 -8.46
N ILE A 71 -12.87 5.19 -7.30
CA ILE A 71 -11.95 4.31 -6.56
C ILE A 71 -11.74 2.98 -7.27
N TYR A 72 -12.73 2.52 -8.03
CA TYR A 72 -12.63 1.28 -8.79
C TYR A 72 -11.58 1.36 -9.91
N PHE A 73 -11.31 2.56 -10.42
CA PHE A 73 -10.34 2.81 -11.47
C PHE A 73 -8.93 3.11 -10.95
N MET A 74 -8.77 3.16 -9.63
CA MET A 74 -7.46 3.43 -9.01
C MET A 74 -6.50 2.26 -9.23
N ASP A 75 -5.28 2.60 -9.63
CA ASP A 75 -4.26 1.62 -9.94
C ASP A 75 -3.90 0.72 -8.74
N SER A 76 -3.73 -0.58 -9.02
CA SER A 76 -3.46 -1.55 -7.96
C SER A 76 -2.07 -1.42 -7.36
N ALA A 77 -1.07 -0.93 -8.10
CA ALA A 77 0.26 -0.69 -7.55
C ALA A 77 0.21 0.50 -6.59
N PHE A 78 -0.57 1.53 -6.90
CA PHE A 78 -0.82 2.65 -5.98
C PHE A 78 -1.50 2.17 -4.69
N LYS A 79 -2.62 1.44 -4.77
CA LYS A 79 -3.34 0.93 -3.59
C LYS A 79 -2.44 0.10 -2.65
N ARG A 80 -1.50 -0.66 -3.20
CA ARG A 80 -0.54 -1.48 -2.42
C ARG A 80 0.47 -0.66 -1.61
N ARG A 81 0.66 0.64 -1.88
CA ARG A 81 1.63 1.49 -1.16
C ARG A 81 1.07 2.13 0.09
N TRP A 82 -0.24 2.09 0.25
CA TRP A 82 -0.93 2.62 1.42
C TRP A 82 -1.12 1.54 2.48
N ASP A 83 -0.98 1.96 3.73
CA ASP A 83 -1.53 1.23 4.87
C ASP A 83 -2.97 1.69 5.05
N TRP A 84 -3.90 0.77 4.81
CA TRP A 84 -5.32 1.06 4.88
C TRP A 84 -5.80 0.92 6.32
N GLU A 85 -6.83 1.68 6.67
CA GLU A 85 -7.64 1.50 7.87
C GLU A 85 -9.10 1.56 7.44
N PHE A 86 -9.84 0.47 7.63
CA PHE A 86 -11.25 0.45 7.31
C PHE A 86 -12.06 0.94 8.50
N ILE A 87 -12.80 2.03 8.29
CA ILE A 87 -13.73 2.59 9.28
C ILE A 87 -15.13 2.10 8.95
N ASN A 88 -15.69 1.26 9.83
CA ASN A 88 -17.05 0.79 9.67
C ASN A 88 -18.06 1.87 10.08
N TRP A 89 -19.25 1.84 9.47
CA TRP A 89 -20.34 2.77 9.81
C TRP A 89 -20.93 2.44 11.19
N ASP A 90 -20.88 1.17 11.58
CA ASP A 90 -21.29 0.71 12.90
C ASP A 90 -20.12 0.76 13.91
N LYS A 91 -20.44 0.75 15.21
CA LYS A 91 -19.44 0.65 16.28
C LYS A 91 -19.00 -0.79 16.56
N THR A 92 -19.36 -1.74 15.70
CA THR A 92 -19.04 -3.15 15.94
C THR A 92 -17.56 -3.36 15.69
N LYS A 93 -16.89 -3.95 16.68
CA LYS A 93 -15.49 -4.30 16.55
C LYS A 93 -15.36 -5.74 16.06
N PRO A 94 -14.32 -6.05 15.28
CA PRO A 94 -13.94 -7.44 15.03
C PRO A 94 -13.78 -8.21 16.36
N PRO A 95 -14.05 -9.52 16.38
CA PRO A 95 -13.91 -10.33 17.57
C PRO A 95 -12.47 -10.32 18.10
N LYS A 96 -12.29 -10.72 19.37
CA LYS A 96 -10.96 -10.88 19.95
C LYS A 96 -10.17 -11.89 19.12
N VAL A 97 -8.90 -11.59 18.86
CA VAL A 97 -8.01 -12.42 18.06
C VAL A 97 -7.72 -13.76 18.74
N ASN A 98 -7.58 -14.83 17.96
CA ASN A 98 -7.32 -16.17 18.49
C ASN A 98 -6.30 -17.01 17.67
N TYR A 99 -5.47 -16.36 16.87
CA TYR A 99 -4.41 -16.98 16.06
C TYR A 99 -3.03 -16.43 16.39
N GLY A 100 -2.00 -17.06 15.83
CA GLY A 100 -0.61 -16.81 16.16
C GLY A 100 -0.18 -17.51 17.45
N LYS A 101 1.13 -17.52 17.71
CA LYS A 101 1.67 -17.99 18.99
C LYS A 101 1.00 -17.25 20.15
N GLU A 102 0.65 -17.99 21.20
CA GLU A 102 -0.07 -17.48 22.38
C GLU A 102 -1.46 -16.87 22.10
N GLN A 103 -2.02 -17.05 20.88
CA GLN A 103 -3.31 -16.48 20.48
C GLN A 103 -3.39 -14.95 20.63
N ASN A 104 -2.24 -14.27 20.53
CA ASN A 104 -2.13 -12.83 20.70
C ASN A 104 -2.45 -12.04 19.40
N GLY A 105 -2.74 -12.74 18.30
CA GLY A 105 -3.05 -12.13 17.02
C GLY A 105 -1.84 -11.59 16.27
N THR A 106 -0.65 -12.08 16.58
CA THR A 106 0.58 -11.74 15.88
C THR A 106 1.17 -12.98 15.22
N LEU A 107 1.69 -12.83 14.00
CA LEU A 107 2.44 -13.86 13.31
C LEU A 107 3.90 -13.44 13.28
N ASP A 108 4.79 -14.30 13.78
CA ASP A 108 6.22 -14.09 13.61
C ASP A 108 6.65 -14.27 12.14
N GLU A 109 7.93 -14.07 11.86
CA GLU A 109 8.46 -14.13 10.48
C GLU A 109 8.20 -15.49 9.81
N GLN A 110 8.39 -16.59 10.55
CA GLN A 110 8.18 -17.93 10.03
C GLN A 110 6.70 -18.24 9.84
N GLU A 111 5.85 -17.93 10.83
CA GLU A 111 4.40 -18.08 10.72
C GLU A 111 3.84 -17.25 9.56
N TRP A 112 4.35 -16.04 9.36
CA TRP A 112 3.96 -15.17 8.25
C TRP A 112 4.37 -15.75 6.89
N PHE A 113 5.60 -16.25 6.77
CA PHE A 113 6.08 -16.87 5.55
C PHE A 113 5.23 -18.09 5.17
N ASP A 114 4.97 -18.98 6.13
CA ASP A 114 4.15 -20.17 5.93
C ASP A 114 2.70 -19.81 5.57
N PHE A 115 2.15 -18.78 6.24
CA PHE A 115 0.84 -18.23 5.93
C PHE A 115 0.76 -17.71 4.48
N ILE A 116 1.75 -16.92 4.04
CA ILE A 116 1.79 -16.36 2.69
C ILE A 116 1.88 -17.46 1.63
N LYS A 117 2.67 -18.51 1.86
CA LYS A 117 2.76 -19.66 0.96
C LYS A 117 1.38 -20.29 0.75
N LYS A 118 0.71 -20.64 1.85
CA LYS A 118 -0.63 -21.24 1.83
C LYS A 118 -1.69 -20.31 1.24
N LEU A 119 -1.59 -19.02 1.51
CA LEU A 119 -2.47 -18.01 0.92
C LEU A 119 -2.31 -17.94 -0.60
N ASN A 120 -1.07 -17.95 -1.10
CA ASN A 120 -0.80 -17.97 -2.53
C ASN A 120 -1.25 -19.28 -3.18
N ASP A 121 -1.16 -20.42 -2.50
CA ASP A 121 -1.73 -21.68 -2.97
C ASP A 121 -3.26 -21.63 -3.06
N PHE A 122 -3.92 -21.01 -2.09
CA PHE A 122 -5.37 -20.72 -2.15
C PHE A 122 -5.75 -19.77 -3.29
N ILE A 123 -4.95 -18.73 -3.55
CA ILE A 123 -5.16 -17.83 -4.69
C ILE A 123 -5.03 -18.61 -6.01
N LYS A 124 -3.99 -19.43 -6.17
CA LYS A 124 -3.74 -20.27 -7.36
C LYS A 124 -4.84 -21.30 -7.61
N SER A 125 -5.34 -21.97 -6.59
CA SER A 125 -6.42 -22.94 -6.75
C SER A 125 -7.72 -22.30 -7.26
N ASN A 126 -7.92 -21.01 -6.97
CA ASN A 126 -9.10 -20.24 -7.38
C ASN A 126 -8.87 -19.36 -8.62
N HIS A 127 -7.83 -19.64 -9.44
CA HIS A 127 -7.48 -18.85 -10.63
C HIS A 127 -8.64 -18.61 -11.61
N ALA A 128 -9.58 -19.55 -11.74
CA ALA A 128 -10.74 -19.38 -12.60
C ALA A 128 -11.64 -18.19 -12.20
N SER A 129 -11.62 -17.80 -10.92
CA SER A 129 -12.39 -16.67 -10.39
C SER A 129 -11.61 -15.35 -10.35
N ILE A 130 -10.32 -15.37 -10.71
CA ILE A 130 -9.38 -14.26 -10.52
C ILE A 130 -8.79 -13.84 -11.87
N ARG A 131 -8.91 -12.56 -12.22
CA ARG A 131 -8.27 -12.02 -13.43
C ARG A 131 -6.85 -11.54 -13.12
N GLY A 132 -5.89 -11.95 -13.94
CA GLY A 132 -4.49 -11.49 -13.83
C GLY A 132 -3.83 -12.00 -12.55
N ILE A 133 -3.91 -13.31 -12.32
CA ILE A 133 -3.50 -13.95 -11.07
C ILE A 133 -2.03 -13.70 -10.69
N GLU A 134 -1.14 -13.61 -11.68
CA GLU A 134 0.29 -13.39 -11.44
C GLU A 134 0.53 -12.11 -10.63
N ASP A 135 -0.21 -11.04 -10.95
CA ASP A 135 -0.11 -9.76 -10.25
C ASP A 135 -0.80 -9.77 -8.87
N LYS A 136 -1.55 -10.82 -8.53
CA LYS A 136 -2.34 -10.94 -7.30
C LYS A 136 -1.66 -11.76 -6.21
N GLN A 137 -0.54 -12.40 -6.52
CA GLN A 137 0.26 -13.10 -5.52
C GLN A 137 0.89 -12.10 -4.53
N ILE A 138 1.10 -12.58 -3.32
CA ILE A 138 1.55 -11.77 -2.20
C ILE A 138 2.96 -12.21 -1.83
N GLY A 139 3.89 -11.25 -1.83
CA GLY A 139 5.24 -11.46 -1.35
C GLY A 139 5.36 -11.27 0.17
N GLU A 140 6.43 -11.78 0.76
CA GLU A 140 6.71 -11.67 2.18
C GLU A 140 6.75 -10.22 2.71
N TYR A 141 7.20 -9.28 1.87
CA TYR A 141 7.29 -7.85 2.20
C TYR A 141 5.99 -7.06 1.98
N PHE A 142 4.87 -7.73 1.71
CA PHE A 142 3.57 -7.07 1.56
C PHE A 142 3.16 -6.31 2.85
N ILE A 143 3.45 -6.91 4.00
CA ILE A 143 3.52 -6.24 5.30
C ILE A 143 4.99 -6.31 5.72
N LYS A 144 5.60 -5.19 6.08
CA LYS A 144 7.05 -5.12 6.35
C LYS A 144 7.37 -5.24 7.83
N GLU A 145 6.48 -4.76 8.67
CA GLU A 145 6.64 -4.75 10.11
C GLU A 145 6.59 -6.19 10.66
N ARG A 146 7.35 -6.43 11.72
CA ARG A 146 7.40 -7.71 12.42
C ARG A 146 7.28 -7.46 13.93
N PRO A 147 6.52 -8.30 14.67
CA PRO A 147 5.64 -9.35 14.14
C PRO A 147 4.44 -8.76 13.38
N VAL A 148 3.86 -9.54 12.44
CA VAL A 148 2.69 -9.09 11.67
C VAL A 148 1.47 -9.11 12.58
N THR A 149 0.83 -7.96 12.75
CA THR A 149 -0.30 -7.81 13.68
C THR A 149 -1.65 -8.11 13.03
N SER A 150 -2.63 -8.46 13.86
CA SER A 150 -4.02 -8.65 13.43
C SER A 150 -4.61 -7.45 12.72
N THR A 151 -4.27 -6.23 13.16
CA THR A 151 -4.70 -4.97 12.51
C THR A 151 -4.18 -4.88 11.07
N GLN A 152 -2.93 -5.25 10.83
CA GLN A 152 -2.36 -5.23 9.47
C GLN A 152 -2.96 -6.32 8.59
N ILE A 153 -3.22 -7.51 9.15
CA ILE A 153 -3.93 -8.57 8.44
C ILE A 153 -5.34 -8.10 8.04
N GLN A 154 -6.10 -7.53 8.97
CA GLN A 154 -7.47 -7.08 8.72
C GLN A 154 -7.50 -5.93 7.72
N ASN A 155 -6.74 -4.86 7.97
CA ASN A 155 -6.92 -3.64 7.19
C ASN A 155 -6.14 -3.63 5.88
N LYS A 156 -4.99 -4.33 5.79
CA LYS A 156 -4.17 -4.32 4.58
C LYS A 156 -4.34 -5.59 3.76
N LEU A 157 -4.09 -6.76 4.38
CA LEU A 157 -4.14 -8.03 3.66
C LEU A 157 -5.57 -8.38 3.24
N MET A 158 -6.51 -8.45 4.18
CA MET A 158 -7.88 -8.84 3.87
C MET A 158 -8.54 -7.80 2.95
N PHE A 159 -8.20 -6.52 3.07
CA PHE A 159 -8.67 -5.50 2.13
C PHE A 159 -8.17 -5.77 0.71
N PHE A 160 -6.87 -6.08 0.54
CA PHE A 160 -6.33 -6.47 -0.77
C PHE A 160 -7.00 -7.73 -1.33
N MET A 161 -7.24 -8.73 -0.48
CA MET A 161 -7.98 -9.94 -0.87
C MET A 161 -9.40 -9.60 -1.36
N TRP A 162 -10.07 -8.67 -0.69
CA TRP A 162 -11.44 -8.27 -1.01
C TRP A 162 -11.57 -7.38 -2.26
N ASP A 163 -10.75 -6.33 -2.34
CA ASP A 163 -10.82 -5.25 -3.34
C ASP A 163 -9.99 -5.54 -4.59
N SER A 164 -8.89 -6.28 -4.46
CA SER A 164 -7.94 -6.49 -5.56
C SER A 164 -7.93 -7.92 -6.10
N VAL A 165 -8.01 -8.94 -5.23
CA VAL A 165 -7.94 -10.35 -5.64
C VAL A 165 -9.31 -10.88 -6.05
N PHE A 166 -10.26 -10.84 -5.11
CA PHE A 166 -11.61 -11.38 -5.29
C PHE A 166 -12.64 -10.30 -5.61
N ASN A 167 -12.25 -9.27 -6.37
CA ASN A 167 -13.10 -8.11 -6.60
C ASN A 167 -14.39 -8.43 -7.37
N ARG A 168 -14.32 -9.35 -8.32
CA ARG A 168 -15.45 -9.79 -9.17
C ARG A 168 -16.25 -10.94 -8.60
N ASP A 169 -15.58 -11.95 -8.02
CA ASP A 169 -16.23 -13.13 -7.48
C ASP A 169 -15.76 -13.41 -6.05
N LYS A 170 -16.72 -13.36 -5.12
CA LYS A 170 -16.52 -13.60 -3.69
C LYS A 170 -16.74 -15.07 -3.30
N LYS A 171 -17.20 -15.94 -4.22
CA LYS A 171 -17.42 -17.38 -3.95
C LYS A 171 -16.21 -18.09 -3.35
N PRO A 172 -14.96 -17.86 -3.80
CA PRO A 172 -13.79 -18.47 -3.16
C PRO A 172 -13.69 -18.17 -1.66
N LEU A 173 -13.94 -16.92 -1.25
CA LEU A 173 -13.95 -16.52 0.15
C LEU A 173 -15.11 -17.14 0.91
N VAL A 174 -16.31 -17.15 0.34
CA VAL A 174 -17.50 -17.80 0.94
C VAL A 174 -17.21 -19.29 1.21
N ASN A 175 -16.62 -19.99 0.25
CA ASN A 175 -16.27 -21.41 0.35
C ASN A 175 -15.18 -21.65 1.40
N LEU A 176 -14.13 -20.84 1.40
CA LEU A 176 -13.03 -20.93 2.39
C LEU A 176 -13.55 -20.74 3.81
N LEU A 177 -14.39 -19.73 4.00
CA LEU A 177 -14.93 -19.35 5.31
C LEU A 177 -16.07 -20.26 5.76
N GLN A 178 -16.66 -21.04 4.85
CA GLN A 178 -17.81 -21.92 5.10
C GLN A 178 -19.00 -21.16 5.68
N VAL A 179 -19.23 -19.95 5.18
CA VAL A 179 -20.35 -19.08 5.59
C VAL A 179 -21.41 -19.04 4.52
N ASN A 180 -22.64 -18.69 4.90
CA ASN A 180 -23.65 -18.31 3.91
C ASN A 180 -23.18 -17.03 3.18
N LYS A 181 -23.35 -16.97 1.86
CA LYS A 181 -23.07 -15.79 1.05
C LYS A 181 -23.71 -14.51 1.60
N ASP A 182 -24.90 -14.61 2.18
CA ASP A 182 -25.63 -13.47 2.77
C ASP A 182 -24.96 -12.92 4.05
N LYS A 183 -23.99 -13.65 4.60
CA LYS A 183 -23.16 -13.23 5.74
C LYS A 183 -21.83 -12.60 5.32
N LEU A 184 -21.54 -12.52 4.02
CA LEU A 184 -20.29 -11.96 3.48
C LEU A 184 -20.59 -10.99 2.34
N VAL A 185 -21.27 -9.88 2.67
CA VAL A 185 -21.73 -8.89 1.69
C VAL A 185 -20.79 -7.69 1.63
N THR A 186 -20.34 -7.21 2.79
CA THR A 186 -19.48 -6.05 2.93
C THR A 186 -18.08 -6.43 3.39
N PHE A 187 -17.13 -5.53 3.21
CA PHE A 187 -15.79 -5.72 3.77
C PHE A 187 -15.83 -5.77 5.31
N GLY A 188 -16.73 -5.02 5.95
CA GLY A 188 -16.94 -5.10 7.40
C GLY A 188 -17.43 -6.47 7.88
N ASP A 189 -18.17 -7.21 7.05
CA ASP A 189 -18.52 -8.61 7.36
C ASP A 189 -17.29 -9.51 7.27
N PHE A 190 -16.43 -9.27 6.28
CA PHE A 190 -15.21 -10.05 6.09
C PHE A 190 -14.23 -9.84 7.26
N THR A 191 -14.01 -8.60 7.71
CA THR A 191 -13.11 -8.32 8.84
C THR A 191 -13.55 -8.99 10.13
N LYS A 192 -14.87 -9.15 10.36
CA LYS A 192 -15.41 -9.91 11.50
C LYS A 192 -15.05 -11.40 11.47
N LEU A 193 -14.70 -11.93 10.30
CA LEU A 193 -14.32 -13.34 10.09
C LEU A 193 -12.79 -13.54 10.05
N HIS A 194 -11.98 -12.54 10.44
CA HIS A 194 -10.51 -12.61 10.37
C HIS A 194 -9.92 -13.85 11.08
N ASN A 195 -10.47 -14.24 12.23
CA ASN A 195 -10.04 -15.45 12.93
C ASN A 195 -10.24 -16.72 12.09
N ILE A 196 -11.43 -16.87 11.50
CA ILE A 196 -11.76 -18.01 10.65
C ILE A 196 -10.89 -17.99 9.39
N PHE A 197 -10.76 -16.82 8.77
CA PHE A 197 -9.92 -16.62 7.59
C PHE A 197 -8.48 -17.07 7.83
N VAL A 198 -7.82 -16.53 8.87
CA VAL A 198 -6.43 -16.83 9.17
C VAL A 198 -6.25 -18.32 9.48
N ASN A 199 -7.10 -18.89 10.33
CA ASN A 199 -7.01 -20.30 10.69
C ASN A 199 -7.21 -21.23 9.48
N LYS A 200 -8.17 -20.93 8.61
CA LYS A 200 -8.44 -21.72 7.39
C LYS A 200 -7.29 -21.66 6.38
N ILE A 201 -6.66 -20.49 6.23
CA ILE A 201 -5.46 -20.35 5.40
C ILE A 201 -4.28 -21.09 6.03
N MET A 202 -4.08 -21.00 7.35
CA MET A 202 -3.02 -21.73 8.04
C MET A 202 -3.19 -23.25 7.95
N SER A 203 -4.42 -23.74 7.77
CA SER A 203 -4.71 -25.17 7.54
C SER A 203 -4.85 -25.54 6.06
N TYR A 204 -4.59 -24.62 5.14
CA TYR A 204 -4.77 -24.83 3.71
C TYR A 204 -3.63 -25.71 3.15
N ASN A 205 -4.00 -26.76 2.41
CA ASN A 205 -3.10 -27.75 1.82
C ASN A 205 -3.21 -27.72 0.30
#